data_AF-A0A1G6VN07-F1
#
_entry.id   AF-A0A1G6VN07-F1
#
_cell.length_a   1.000
_cell.length_b   1.000
_cell.length_c   1.000
_cell.angle_alpha   90.00
_cell.angle_beta   90.00
_cell.angle_gamma   90.00
#
_symmetry.space_group_name_H-M   'P 1'
#
loop_
_entity.id
_entity.type
_entity.pdbx_description
1 polymer ?
#
loop_
_entity_poly.entity_id
_entity_poly.type
_entity_poly.pdbx_seq_one_letter_code
_entity_poly.pdbx_strand_id
1 'polypeptide(L)'
;MTGAGGATGVRFDEVMTGRLALGETDPRAGYRSPGAVGVVLRGRIRIADVDAFLEDPAHGAELLGDVDIPVLGGRFESEAGRFGLFVPSGSARLTHMVYQSRVVIDGRPHWFHGHKEIRVAGPWRLWPATTTLLVTLHDGAGQAEDAGPVIGAGVLRLRPTDFLSLLGSLRATGGATVRRRWSARGRFAAFFAGGLVSTYLLRRRA
;
A
#
# COMPACT_ATOMS: atom_id res chain seq x y z
N MET A 1 -12.10 32.03 -20.57
CA MET A 1 -11.46 31.45 -19.36
C MET A 1 -12.54 30.70 -18.57
N THR A 2 -12.71 29.42 -18.85
CA THR A 2 -13.74 28.56 -18.26
C THR A 2 -13.11 27.82 -17.08
N GLY A 3 -13.64 28.03 -15.87
CA GLY A 3 -13.05 27.54 -14.63
C GLY A 3 -12.91 26.02 -14.60
N ALA A 4 -11.67 25.55 -14.46
CA ALA A 4 -11.37 24.17 -14.17
C ALA A 4 -11.97 23.80 -12.80
N GLY A 5 -13.16 23.20 -12.81
CA GLY A 5 -13.69 22.46 -11.67
C GLY A 5 -12.83 21.22 -11.47
N GLY A 6 -11.63 21.41 -10.91
CA GLY A 6 -10.58 20.40 -10.85
C GLY A 6 -11.04 19.09 -10.24
N ALA A 7 -10.46 17.99 -10.73
CA ALA A 7 -10.65 16.63 -10.24
C ALA A 7 -10.66 16.58 -8.69
N THR A 8 -11.52 15.72 -8.15
CA THR A 8 -11.63 15.55 -6.70
C THR A 8 -11.00 14.22 -6.31
N GLY A 9 -9.92 14.32 -5.56
CA GLY A 9 -9.14 13.20 -5.07
C GLY A 9 -9.34 12.93 -3.59
N VAL A 10 -8.63 11.93 -3.09
CA VAL A 10 -8.48 11.66 -1.66
C VAL A 10 -7.02 11.36 -1.32
N ARG A 11 -6.64 11.64 -0.08
CA ARG A 11 -5.35 11.23 0.48
C ARG A 11 -5.54 10.63 1.86
N PHE A 12 -4.71 9.67 2.23
CA PHE A 12 -4.66 9.12 3.58
C PHE A 12 -3.21 8.73 3.92
N ASP A 13 -2.91 8.74 5.21
CA ASP A 13 -1.60 8.40 5.75
C ASP A 13 -1.70 7.04 6.49
N GLU A 14 -0.70 6.18 6.32
CA GLU A 14 -0.57 4.86 6.94
C GLU A 14 0.85 4.72 7.54
N VAL A 15 0.93 4.13 8.73
CA VAL A 15 2.21 3.76 9.34
C VAL A 15 2.19 2.27 9.63
N MET A 16 3.11 1.51 9.05
CA MET A 16 3.24 0.09 9.31
C MET A 16 4.60 -0.19 9.94
N THR A 17 4.61 -1.03 10.97
CA THR A 17 5.83 -1.38 11.71
C THR A 17 6.02 -2.89 11.68
N GLY A 18 7.26 -3.33 11.60
CA GLY A 18 7.53 -4.76 11.52
C GLY A 18 9.01 -5.06 11.53
N ARG A 19 9.34 -6.20 10.95
CA ARG A 19 10.73 -6.66 10.84
C ARG A 19 10.97 -7.34 9.51
N LEU A 20 12.19 -7.19 8.99
CA LEU A 20 12.70 -7.90 7.82
C LEU A 20 14.06 -8.50 8.14
N ALA A 21 14.48 -9.54 7.43
CA ALA A 21 15.83 -10.07 7.50
C ALA A 21 16.53 -9.91 6.15
N LEU A 22 17.81 -9.52 6.19
CA LEU A 22 18.66 -9.45 5.00
C LEU A 22 19.08 -10.87 4.59
N GLY A 23 19.20 -11.10 3.28
CA GLY A 23 19.50 -12.40 2.68
C GLY A 23 18.30 -13.35 2.59
N GLU A 24 17.18 -13.03 3.26
CA GLU A 24 15.94 -13.80 3.15
C GLU A 24 15.09 -13.31 1.98
N THR A 25 14.43 -14.25 1.29
CA THR A 25 13.55 -13.96 0.15
C THR A 25 12.08 -14.23 0.43
N ASP A 26 11.77 -15.09 1.42
CA ASP A 26 10.39 -15.31 1.87
C ASP A 26 10.02 -14.33 3.00
N PRO A 27 8.98 -13.49 2.83
CA PRO A 27 8.54 -12.52 3.83
C PRO A 27 8.29 -13.12 5.23
N ARG A 28 7.66 -14.30 5.29
CA ARG A 28 7.24 -14.91 6.56
C ARG A 28 8.43 -15.56 7.28
N ALA A 29 9.38 -16.15 6.55
CA ALA A 29 10.65 -16.63 7.07
C ALA A 29 11.49 -15.47 7.57
N GLY A 30 11.64 -14.41 6.77
CA GLY A 30 12.40 -13.22 7.14
C GLY A 30 11.87 -12.53 8.40
N TYR A 31 10.55 -12.47 8.59
CA TYR A 31 9.96 -11.96 9.84
C TYR A 31 10.28 -12.81 11.08
N ARG A 32 10.42 -14.14 10.92
CA ARG A 32 10.73 -15.09 12.01
C ARG A 32 12.22 -15.28 12.23
N SER A 33 13.07 -14.78 11.32
CA SER A 33 14.52 -14.98 11.39
C SER A 33 15.10 -14.35 12.66
N PRO A 34 16.04 -15.04 13.36
CA PRO A 34 16.75 -14.45 14.50
C PRO A 34 17.47 -13.14 14.15
N GLY A 35 17.91 -12.99 12.91
CA GLY A 35 18.58 -11.79 12.39
C GLY A 35 17.65 -10.70 11.90
N ALA A 36 16.33 -10.82 12.11
CA ALA A 36 15.38 -9.82 11.62
C ALA A 36 15.57 -8.48 12.33
N VAL A 37 15.53 -7.39 11.56
CA VAL A 37 15.76 -6.02 12.02
C VAL A 37 14.46 -5.22 11.94
N GLY A 38 14.34 -4.19 12.78
CA GLY A 38 13.15 -3.32 12.80
C GLY A 38 12.98 -2.53 11.51
N VAL A 39 11.73 -2.38 11.07
CA VAL A 39 11.37 -1.62 9.87
C VAL A 39 10.11 -0.80 10.14
N VAL A 40 10.10 0.44 9.69
CA VAL A 40 8.89 1.29 9.68
C VAL A 40 8.66 1.81 8.27
N LEU A 41 7.46 1.59 7.74
CA LEU A 41 6.96 2.24 6.53
C LEU A 41 6.01 3.35 6.94
N ARG A 42 6.28 4.58 6.49
CA ARG A 42 5.36 5.72 6.64
C ARG A 42 4.91 6.12 5.24
N GLY A 43 3.69 5.74 4.89
CA GLY A 43 3.12 5.96 3.56
C GLY A 43 2.02 7.02 3.58
N ARG A 44 1.99 7.85 2.56
CA ARG A 44 0.90 8.74 2.17
C ARG A 44 0.44 8.32 0.79
N ILE A 45 -0.78 7.81 0.72
CA ILE A 45 -1.41 7.46 -0.54
C ILE A 45 -2.21 8.66 -1.03
N ARG A 46 -2.04 9.03 -2.30
CA ARG A 46 -2.77 10.11 -2.94
C ARG A 46 -3.43 9.62 -4.23
N ILE A 47 -4.76 9.66 -4.22
CA ILE A 47 -5.60 9.46 -5.39
C ILE A 47 -5.97 10.84 -5.90
N ALA A 48 -5.44 11.22 -7.07
CA ALA A 48 -5.65 12.56 -7.63
C ALA A 48 -7.09 12.79 -8.09
N ASP A 49 -7.70 11.76 -8.68
CA ASP A 49 -9.08 11.74 -9.14
C ASP A 49 -9.73 10.41 -8.72
N VAL A 50 -10.75 10.49 -7.86
CA VAL A 50 -11.46 9.29 -7.41
C VAL A 50 -12.24 8.64 -8.56
N ASP A 51 -12.77 9.41 -9.50
CA ASP A 51 -13.59 8.85 -10.57
C ASP A 51 -12.71 8.04 -11.54
N ALA A 52 -11.61 8.62 -11.99
CA ALA A 52 -10.64 7.90 -12.82
C ALA A 52 -10.06 6.66 -12.09
N PHE A 53 -9.80 6.76 -10.79
CA PHE A 53 -9.28 5.64 -9.99
C PHE A 53 -10.25 4.46 -9.94
N LEU A 54 -11.56 4.72 -9.86
CA LEU A 54 -12.58 3.66 -9.79
C LEU A 54 -12.83 3.01 -11.15
N GLU A 55 -12.61 3.74 -12.24
CA GLU A 55 -12.75 3.24 -13.62
C GLU A 55 -11.52 2.47 -14.09
N ASP A 56 -10.33 2.78 -13.58
CA ASP A 56 -9.09 2.08 -13.91
C ASP A 56 -9.03 0.68 -13.25
N PRO A 57 -8.98 -0.42 -14.02
CA PRO A 57 -8.87 -1.78 -13.47
C PRO A 57 -7.62 -2.03 -12.62
N ALA A 58 -6.57 -1.23 -12.79
CA ALA A 58 -5.36 -1.31 -11.97
C ALA A 58 -5.50 -0.58 -10.62
N HIS A 59 -6.52 0.28 -10.48
CA HIS A 59 -6.79 1.12 -9.30
C HIS A 59 -5.49 1.72 -8.74
N GLY A 60 -4.72 2.37 -9.62
CA GLY A 60 -3.40 2.91 -9.33
C GLY A 60 -3.47 4.27 -8.64
N ALA A 61 -2.62 4.48 -7.65
CA ALA A 61 -2.45 5.78 -6.98
C ALA A 61 -0.98 6.06 -6.66
N GLU A 62 -0.68 7.30 -6.30
CA GLU A 62 0.64 7.71 -5.86
C GLU A 62 0.88 7.25 -4.42
N LEU A 63 2.07 6.70 -4.16
CA LEU A 63 2.57 6.43 -2.80
C LEU A 63 3.79 7.32 -2.56
N LEU A 64 3.65 8.26 -1.64
CA LEU A 64 4.75 9.07 -1.12
C LEU A 64 5.07 8.61 0.29
N GLY A 65 6.33 8.61 0.69
CA GLY A 65 6.64 8.15 2.03
C GLY A 65 8.10 7.91 2.26
N ASP A 66 8.39 7.32 3.42
CA ASP A 66 9.73 6.89 3.79
C ASP A 66 9.70 5.48 4.38
N VAL A 67 10.83 4.81 4.21
CA VAL A 67 11.13 3.51 4.80
C VAL A 67 12.29 3.72 5.77
N ASP A 68 12.11 3.29 7.01
CA ASP A 68 13.09 3.43 8.09
C ASP A 68 13.59 2.03 8.47
N ILE A 69 14.85 1.77 8.16
CA ILE A 69 15.58 0.52 8.45
C ILE A 69 16.88 0.94 9.16
N PRO A 70 16.88 1.04 10.50
CA PRO A 70 18.00 1.59 11.26
C PRO A 70 19.35 0.94 10.96
N VAL A 71 19.37 -0.38 10.72
CA VAL A 71 20.60 -1.12 10.44
C VAL A 71 21.21 -0.84 9.06
N LEU A 72 20.46 -0.22 8.15
CA LEU A 72 20.92 0.16 6.81
C LEU A 72 21.30 1.65 6.71
N GLY A 73 21.21 2.42 7.81
CA GLY A 73 21.49 3.85 7.80
C GLY A 73 20.31 4.75 8.19
N GLY A 74 19.18 4.17 8.59
CA GLY A 74 18.05 4.92 9.14
C GLY A 74 16.91 5.11 8.14
N ARG A 75 16.55 6.38 7.88
CA ARG A 75 15.34 6.75 7.13
C ARG A 75 15.67 7.07 5.67
N PHE A 76 14.97 6.42 4.76
CA PHE A 76 15.10 6.59 3.31
C PHE A 76 13.79 7.15 2.76
N GLU A 77 13.85 8.35 2.17
CA GLU A 77 12.71 8.95 1.50
C GLU A 77 12.49 8.31 0.13
N SER A 78 11.23 8.09 -0.22
CA SER A 78 10.84 7.52 -1.51
C SER A 78 11.04 8.55 -2.62
N GLU A 79 11.83 8.22 -3.63
CA GLU A 79 11.99 9.06 -4.83
C GLU A 79 10.78 8.95 -5.77
N ALA A 80 10.20 7.75 -5.83
CA ALA A 80 8.99 7.45 -6.59
C ALA A 80 8.25 6.30 -5.90
N GLY A 81 6.93 6.32 -5.90
CA GLY A 81 6.17 5.22 -5.33
C GLY A 81 4.77 5.08 -5.92
N ARG A 82 4.31 3.84 -5.95
CA ARG A 82 2.99 3.47 -6.45
C ARG A 82 2.22 2.65 -5.43
N PHE A 83 0.93 2.92 -5.39
CA PHE A 83 -0.07 2.15 -4.70
C PHE A 83 -1.00 1.52 -5.74
N GLY A 84 -1.46 0.30 -5.48
CA GLY A 84 -2.49 -0.35 -6.31
C GLY A 84 -3.44 -1.17 -5.46
N LEU A 85 -4.72 -1.13 -5.76
CA LEU A 85 -5.76 -1.80 -5.00
C LEU A 85 -6.42 -2.92 -5.81
N PHE A 86 -6.57 -4.10 -5.22
CA PHE A 86 -7.15 -5.30 -5.86
C PHE A 86 -6.44 -5.77 -7.15
N VAL A 87 -5.13 -5.53 -7.25
CA VAL A 87 -4.30 -5.97 -8.38
C VAL A 87 -4.37 -7.50 -8.52
N PRO A 88 -4.63 -8.04 -9.72
CA PRO A 88 -4.63 -9.48 -9.96
C PRO A 88 -3.32 -10.16 -9.56
N SER A 89 -3.40 -11.26 -8.80
CA SER A 89 -2.21 -12.06 -8.43
C SER A 89 -1.95 -13.24 -9.38
N GLY A 90 -2.73 -13.39 -10.44
CA GLY A 90 -2.80 -14.62 -11.27
C GLY A 90 -3.67 -15.75 -10.71
N SER A 91 -4.18 -15.62 -9.47
CA SER A 91 -5.15 -16.56 -8.89
C SER A 91 -6.56 -15.99 -8.89
N ALA A 92 -7.55 -16.82 -9.19
CA ALA A 92 -8.96 -16.41 -9.24
C ALA A 92 -9.54 -15.99 -7.87
N ARG A 93 -8.85 -16.29 -6.77
CA ARG A 93 -9.32 -16.04 -5.39
C ARG A 93 -8.39 -15.13 -4.58
N LEU A 94 -7.38 -14.53 -5.21
CA LEU A 94 -6.42 -13.68 -4.56
C LEU A 94 -6.18 -12.43 -5.40
N THR A 95 -6.34 -11.28 -4.76
CA THR A 95 -5.87 -10.00 -5.27
C THR A 95 -4.89 -9.39 -4.27
N HIS A 96 -4.06 -8.48 -4.76
CA HIS A 96 -3.05 -7.81 -3.96
C HIS A 96 -3.41 -6.33 -3.79
N MET A 97 -3.18 -5.81 -2.60
CA MET A 97 -3.03 -4.37 -2.38
C MET A 97 -1.54 -4.09 -2.36
N VAL A 98 -1.01 -3.48 -3.41
CA VAL A 98 0.43 -3.33 -3.68
C VAL A 98 0.93 -1.96 -3.25
N TYR A 99 2.14 -1.95 -2.72
CA TYR A 99 2.88 -0.78 -2.25
C TYR A 99 4.27 -0.92 -2.83
N GLN A 100 4.74 0.07 -3.56
CA GLN A 100 6.11 0.07 -4.06
C GLN A 100 6.70 1.44 -3.89
N SER A 101 7.94 1.45 -3.44
CA SER A 101 8.69 2.67 -3.17
C SER A 101 10.12 2.46 -3.62
N ARG A 102 10.62 3.38 -4.43
CA ARG A 102 12.04 3.45 -4.78
C ARG A 102 12.76 4.25 -3.72
N VAL A 103 13.79 3.68 -3.14
CA VAL A 103 14.62 4.32 -2.12
C VAL A 103 16.09 4.23 -2.52
N VAL A 104 16.92 5.14 -2.01
CA VAL A 104 18.37 5.11 -2.22
C VAL A 104 19.05 4.77 -0.89
N ILE A 105 19.76 3.65 -0.86
CA ILE A 105 20.52 3.16 0.30
C ILE A 105 21.98 3.13 -0.12
N ASP A 106 22.86 3.80 0.64
CA ASP A 106 24.29 3.93 0.33
C ASP A 106 24.59 4.37 -1.11
N GLY A 107 23.80 5.33 -1.61
CA GLY A 107 23.93 5.86 -2.97
C GLY A 107 23.48 4.92 -4.09
N ARG A 108 22.89 3.77 -3.75
CA ARG A 108 22.38 2.79 -4.71
C ARG A 108 20.86 2.70 -4.68
N PRO A 109 20.21 2.65 -5.85
CA PRO A 109 18.76 2.49 -5.93
C PRO A 109 18.33 1.09 -5.50
N HIS A 110 17.27 1.06 -4.71
CA HIS A 110 16.62 -0.14 -4.24
C HIS A 110 15.10 0.01 -4.35
N TRP A 111 14.41 -1.12 -4.45
CA TRP A 111 12.96 -1.14 -4.46
C TRP A 111 12.43 -1.83 -3.21
N PHE A 112 11.65 -1.08 -2.43
CA PHE A 112 10.87 -1.60 -1.33
C PHE A 112 9.48 -1.98 -1.84
N HIS A 113 9.23 -3.28 -1.94
CA HIS A 113 7.96 -3.83 -2.37
C HIS A 113 7.19 -4.34 -1.17
N GLY A 114 5.90 -4.03 -1.15
CA GLY A 114 4.95 -4.49 -0.16
C GLY A 114 3.68 -4.95 -0.84
N HIS A 115 3.08 -6.04 -0.36
CA HIS A 115 1.72 -6.39 -0.76
C HIS A 115 0.92 -6.98 0.40
N LYS A 116 -0.37 -6.64 0.45
CA LYS A 116 -1.33 -7.33 1.31
C LYS A 116 -2.08 -8.36 0.47
N GLU A 117 -2.21 -9.57 1.00
CA GLU A 117 -2.97 -10.64 0.35
C GLU A 117 -4.46 -10.50 0.68
N ILE A 118 -5.28 -10.13 -0.31
CA ILE A 118 -6.73 -10.06 -0.20
C ILE A 118 -7.32 -11.33 -0.80
N ARG A 119 -7.56 -12.33 0.06
CA ARG A 119 -8.02 -13.66 -0.34
C ARG A 119 -9.49 -13.85 -0.04
N VAL A 120 -10.24 -14.43 -0.98
CA VAL A 120 -11.62 -14.88 -0.74
C VAL A 120 -11.65 -15.88 0.41
N ALA A 121 -12.20 -15.47 1.54
CA ALA A 121 -12.24 -16.23 2.78
C ALA A 121 -13.41 -15.78 3.67
N GLY A 122 -13.58 -16.38 4.86
CA GLY A 122 -14.61 -15.92 5.82
C GLY A 122 -14.26 -14.57 6.47
N PRO A 123 -15.23 -13.90 7.12
CA PRO A 123 -15.09 -12.56 7.70
C PRO A 123 -13.91 -12.42 8.68
N TRP A 124 -13.57 -13.48 9.42
CA TRP A 124 -12.44 -13.49 10.36
C TRP A 124 -11.06 -13.28 9.69
N ARG A 125 -10.95 -13.45 8.36
CA ARG A 125 -9.72 -13.18 7.61
C ARG A 125 -9.60 -11.75 7.09
N LEU A 126 -10.68 -10.96 7.16
CA LEU A 126 -10.69 -9.56 6.73
C LEU A 126 -9.59 -8.77 7.45
N TRP A 127 -9.56 -8.89 8.78
CA TRP A 127 -8.69 -8.08 9.61
C TRP A 127 -7.18 -8.35 9.37
N PRO A 128 -6.69 -9.61 9.40
CA PRO A 128 -5.31 -9.90 9.02
C PRO A 128 -4.95 -9.45 7.60
N ALA A 129 -5.90 -9.55 6.66
CA ALA A 129 -5.65 -9.18 5.27
C ALA A 129 -5.49 -7.68 5.05
N THR A 130 -6.16 -6.83 5.82
CA THR A 130 -6.02 -5.37 5.71
C THR A 130 -4.85 -4.83 6.54
N THR A 131 -4.34 -5.59 7.50
CA THR A 131 -3.30 -5.14 8.44
C THR A 131 -1.92 -5.77 8.22
N THR A 132 -1.79 -6.82 7.41
CA THR A 132 -0.52 -7.52 7.18
C THR A 132 0.05 -7.17 5.81
N LEU A 133 1.24 -6.56 5.78
CA LEU A 133 1.99 -6.25 4.57
C LEU A 133 3.22 -7.18 4.50
N LEU A 134 3.26 -8.02 3.47
CA LEU A 134 4.43 -8.83 3.14
C LEU A 134 5.38 -7.95 2.34
N VAL A 135 6.64 -7.84 2.77
CA VAL A 135 7.61 -6.94 2.13
C VAL A 135 8.84 -7.66 1.63
N THR A 136 9.40 -7.14 0.54
CA THR A 136 10.70 -7.50 -0.02
C THR A 136 11.48 -6.23 -0.35
N LEU A 137 12.78 -6.25 -0.07
CA LEU A 137 13.74 -5.26 -0.50
C LEU A 137 14.53 -5.85 -1.66
N HIS A 138 14.55 -5.14 -2.78
CA HIS A 138 15.26 -5.55 -3.99
C HIS A 138 16.46 -4.63 -4.25
N ASP A 139 17.55 -5.22 -4.74
CA ASP A 139 18.71 -4.47 -5.27
C ASP A 139 18.47 -4.20 -6.75
N GLY A 140 18.35 -2.92 -7.15
CA GLY A 140 18.10 -2.63 -8.56
C GLY A 140 17.88 -1.16 -8.91
N ALA A 141 18.53 -0.74 -9.99
CA ALA A 141 18.31 0.55 -10.64
C ALA A 141 17.15 0.57 -11.65
N GLY A 142 16.56 -0.60 -11.92
CA GLY A 142 15.50 -0.81 -12.90
C GLY A 142 14.15 -0.19 -12.53
N GLN A 143 13.15 -0.44 -13.36
CA GLN A 143 11.76 -0.09 -13.09
C GLN A 143 11.21 -1.00 -11.97
N ALA A 144 10.08 -0.64 -11.37
CA ALA A 144 9.51 -1.40 -10.26
C ALA A 144 9.15 -2.86 -10.64
N GLU A 145 8.78 -3.08 -11.90
CA GLU A 145 8.44 -4.40 -12.45
C GLU A 145 9.69 -5.28 -12.68
N ASP A 146 10.86 -4.67 -12.79
CA ASP A 146 12.18 -5.31 -12.99
C ASP A 146 13.15 -4.83 -11.90
N ALA A 147 12.70 -4.93 -10.66
CA ALA A 147 13.36 -4.39 -9.48
C ALA A 147 14.68 -5.07 -9.10
N GLY A 148 15.09 -6.12 -9.82
CA GLY A 148 16.27 -6.93 -9.50
C GLY A 148 16.04 -7.94 -8.37
N PRO A 149 17.11 -8.63 -7.90
CA PRO A 149 17.01 -9.71 -6.93
C PRO A 149 16.56 -9.22 -5.55
N VAL A 150 15.82 -10.09 -4.83
CA VAL A 150 15.44 -9.84 -3.43
C VAL A 150 16.66 -10.01 -2.54
N ILE A 151 17.00 -8.97 -1.78
CA ILE A 151 18.11 -8.95 -0.82
C ILE A 151 17.63 -8.93 0.64
N GLY A 152 16.33 -8.82 0.87
CA GLY A 152 15.74 -8.97 2.19
C GLY A 152 14.23 -9.10 2.13
N ALA A 153 13.64 -9.74 3.12
CA ALA A 153 12.20 -9.98 3.16
C ALA A 153 11.67 -9.95 4.60
N GLY A 154 10.41 -9.57 4.77
CA GLY A 154 9.82 -9.39 6.09
C GLY A 154 8.32 -9.20 6.11
N VAL A 155 7.79 -8.91 7.28
CA VAL A 155 6.37 -8.59 7.47
C VAL A 155 6.23 -7.33 8.29
N LEU A 156 5.45 -6.39 7.76
CA LEU A 156 5.00 -5.19 8.45
C LEU A 156 3.53 -5.34 8.82
N ARG A 157 3.15 -4.75 9.95
CA ARG A 157 1.78 -4.74 10.45
C ARG A 157 1.33 -3.32 10.73
N LEU A 158 0.12 -3.03 10.29
CA LEU A 158 -0.64 -1.87 10.75
C LEU A 158 -1.26 -2.23 12.11
N ARG A 159 -1.12 -1.36 13.10
CA ARG A 159 -1.80 -1.59 14.39
C ARG A 159 -3.30 -1.37 14.22
N PRO A 160 -4.15 -2.08 14.99
CA PRO A 160 -5.59 -1.88 14.91
C PRO A 160 -6.09 -0.46 15.14
N THR A 161 -5.49 0.24 16.09
CA THR A 161 -5.76 1.66 16.34
C THR A 161 -5.44 2.52 15.12
N ASP A 162 -4.35 2.19 14.43
CA ASP A 162 -3.84 2.97 13.31
C ASP A 162 -4.70 2.76 12.06
N PHE A 163 -5.39 1.63 11.92
CA PHE A 163 -6.39 1.42 10.86
C PHE A 163 -7.62 2.32 11.04
N LEU A 164 -8.11 2.50 12.27
CA LEU A 164 -9.19 3.45 12.54
C LEU A 164 -8.73 4.89 12.29
N SER A 165 -7.51 5.22 12.69
CA SER A 165 -6.89 6.50 12.37
C SER A 165 -6.70 6.69 10.86
N LEU A 166 -6.42 5.64 10.09
CA LEU A 166 -6.33 5.68 8.62
C LEU A 166 -7.68 6.03 7.99
N LEU A 167 -8.77 5.41 8.45
CA LEU A 167 -10.12 5.77 7.99
C LEU A 167 -10.46 7.23 8.33
N GLY A 168 -10.03 7.72 9.50
CA GLY A 168 -10.17 9.12 9.90
C GLY A 168 -9.22 10.08 9.16
N SER A 169 -8.06 9.61 8.69
CA SER A 169 -7.04 10.41 7.99
C SER A 169 -7.37 10.62 6.51
N LEU A 170 -8.36 9.91 5.98
CA LEU A 170 -8.87 10.10 4.62
C LEU A 170 -9.31 11.55 4.43
N ARG A 171 -8.55 12.40 3.74
CA ARG A 171 -8.92 13.79 3.42
C ARG A 171 -9.24 13.90 1.93
N ALA A 172 -10.27 14.66 1.57
CA ALA A 172 -10.49 15.04 0.18
C ALA A 172 -9.42 16.05 -0.27
N THR A 173 -9.00 15.94 -1.53
CA THR A 173 -8.08 16.88 -2.19
C THR A 173 -8.75 17.43 -3.44
N GLY A 174 -8.50 18.71 -3.77
CA GLY A 174 -9.15 19.33 -4.94
C GLY A 174 -10.65 19.55 -4.75
N GLY A 175 -11.40 19.63 -5.86
CA GLY A 175 -12.84 19.87 -5.89
C GLY A 175 -13.25 21.32 -5.57
N ALA A 176 -14.11 21.89 -6.42
CA ALA A 176 -14.60 23.27 -6.29
C ALA A 176 -15.59 23.49 -5.13
N THR A 177 -16.16 22.42 -4.55
CA THR A 177 -17.25 22.52 -3.56
C THR A 177 -17.10 21.48 -2.46
N VAL A 178 -17.51 21.84 -1.24
CA VAL A 178 -17.57 20.94 -0.07
C VAL A 178 -18.35 19.66 -0.38
N ARG A 179 -19.49 19.75 -1.10
CA ARG A 179 -20.28 18.58 -1.50
C ARG A 179 -19.49 17.56 -2.34
N ARG A 180 -18.69 18.03 -3.31
CA ARG A 180 -17.84 17.15 -4.14
C ARG A 180 -16.73 16.48 -3.33
N ARG A 181 -16.17 17.19 -2.35
CA ARG A 181 -15.15 16.65 -1.43
C ARG A 181 -15.70 15.52 -0.56
N TRP A 182 -16.89 15.72 0.02
CA TRP A 182 -17.57 14.68 0.79
C TRP A 182 -17.98 13.49 -0.08
N SER A 183 -18.49 13.73 -1.30
CA SER A 183 -18.86 12.64 -2.20
C SER A 183 -17.65 11.82 -2.68
N ALA A 184 -16.49 12.44 -2.89
CA ALA A 184 -15.26 11.72 -3.23
C ALA A 184 -14.78 10.81 -2.09
N ARG A 185 -14.77 11.31 -0.84
CA ARG A 185 -14.48 10.49 0.36
C ARG A 185 -15.44 9.32 0.48
N GLY A 186 -16.75 9.58 0.35
CA GLY A 186 -17.79 8.56 0.44
C GLY A 186 -17.67 7.49 -0.65
N ARG A 187 -17.42 7.89 -1.91
CA ARG A 187 -17.25 6.95 -3.03
C ARG A 187 -16.04 6.04 -2.85
N PHE A 188 -14.89 6.60 -2.49
CA PHE A 188 -13.70 5.79 -2.21
C PHE A 188 -13.92 4.82 -1.03
N ALA A 189 -14.49 5.31 0.07
CA ALA A 189 -14.78 4.47 1.23
C ALA A 189 -15.77 3.34 0.90
N ALA A 190 -16.82 3.64 0.12
CA ALA A 190 -17.81 2.65 -0.32
C ALA A 190 -17.19 1.61 -1.27
N PHE A 191 -16.32 2.02 -2.19
CA PHE A 191 -15.60 1.10 -3.06
C PHE A 191 -14.69 0.15 -2.28
N PHE A 192 -13.86 0.71 -1.39
CA PHE A 192 -12.95 -0.09 -0.56
C PHE A 192 -13.73 -1.06 0.35
N ALA A 193 -14.74 -0.57 1.07
CA ALA A 193 -15.60 -1.40 1.91
C ALA A 193 -16.37 -2.46 1.09
N GLY A 194 -16.87 -2.08 -0.09
CA GLY A 194 -17.59 -2.96 -1.02
C GLY A 194 -16.73 -4.12 -1.50
N GLY A 195 -15.48 -3.87 -1.90
CA GLY A 195 -14.53 -4.94 -2.30
C GLY A 195 -14.22 -5.90 -1.14
N LEU A 196 -14.08 -5.38 0.08
CA LEU A 196 -13.87 -6.20 1.28
C LEU A 196 -15.12 -7.03 1.64
N VAL A 197 -16.32 -6.44 1.59
CA VAL A 197 -17.59 -7.15 1.78
C VAL A 197 -17.75 -8.23 0.72
N SER A 198 -17.49 -7.92 -0.55
CA SER A 198 -17.52 -8.88 -1.65
C SER A 198 -16.59 -10.07 -1.36
N THR A 199 -15.35 -9.79 -0.96
CA THR A 199 -14.32 -10.81 -0.72
C THR A 199 -14.60 -11.68 0.50
N TYR A 200 -15.02 -11.09 1.62
CA TYR A 200 -15.07 -11.78 2.90
C TYR A 200 -16.47 -12.16 3.39
N LEU A 201 -17.50 -11.45 2.94
CA LEU A 201 -18.90 -11.75 3.29
C LEU A 201 -19.62 -12.47 2.16
N LEU A 202 -19.52 -11.94 0.93
CA LEU A 202 -20.14 -12.56 -0.26
C LEU A 202 -19.28 -13.67 -0.85
N ARG A 203 -18.01 -13.77 -0.43
CA ARG A 203 -17.02 -14.76 -0.91
C ARG A 203 -16.82 -14.73 -2.43
N ARG A 204 -16.84 -13.54 -3.01
CA ARG A 204 -16.60 -13.24 -4.43
C ARG A 204 -15.32 -12.43 -4.56
N ARG A 205 -14.62 -12.53 -5.69
CA ARG A 205 -13.44 -11.70 -5.93
C ARG A 205 -13.87 -10.21 -6.00
N ALA A 206 -13.09 -9.34 -5.38
CA ALA A 206 -13.21 -7.89 -5.53
C ALA A 206 -12.81 -7.46 -6.95
#